data_AF-A0A4P9UNH1-F1
#
_entry.id   AF-A0A4P9UNH1-F1
#
_cell.length_a   1.000
_cell.length_b   1.000
_cell.length_c   1.000
_cell.angle_alpha   90.00
_cell.angle_beta   90.00
_cell.angle_gamma   90.00
#
_symmetry.space_group_name_H-M   'P 1'
#
loop_
_entity.id
_entity.type
_entity.pdbx_description
1 polymer ?
#
loop_
_entity_poly.entity_id
_entity_poly.type
_entity_poly.pdbx_seq_one_letter_code
_entity_poly.pdbx_strand_id
1 'polypeptide(L)'
;MSIGIGGAIGGIAIGTGTALSKLGDILLSPVNMMCNWAEEPLKRNDYIRQEEAKDNDVKREIERQIGVETGLSDQKMKEQELNTNLKIQRETEIVRIITEIEQLKKDKEFERMKMVSDAMMEYQKELTRINVETVETIGSMRIDLQRKAYDLIHEKSQQYAELQDRALQQAEDQLARIDNNTDMRESSKNILSNAVEAKLAGIITNATRFIEQLNDDMQLISKDINLITSSGQKFIERHLEQFQLIGFSEQTTALLGNEDLTHKSESLLFSEAKY
;
A
#
# COMPACT_ATOMS: atom_id res chain seq x y z
N MET A 1 -14.58 -71.59 31.77
CA MET A 1 -15.20 -72.69 32.53
C MET A 1 -14.14 -73.78 32.65
N SER A 2 -13.86 -74.27 33.88
CA SER A 2 -12.99 -75.43 34.19
C SER A 2 -11.47 -75.19 34.02
N ILE A 3 -10.52 -75.66 34.82
CA ILE A 3 -10.47 -76.61 35.97
C ILE A 3 -9.08 -76.53 36.64
N GLY A 4 -9.00 -76.89 37.93
CA GLY A 4 -7.80 -77.45 38.59
C GLY A 4 -7.71 -77.05 40.08
N ILE A 5 -8.40 -77.66 41.05
CA ILE A 5 -8.37 -79.02 41.66
C ILE A 5 -7.17 -79.29 42.59
N GLY A 6 -7.50 -79.65 43.85
CA GLY A 6 -6.75 -80.57 44.74
C GLY A 6 -6.29 -79.93 46.06
N GLY A 7 -6.51 -80.48 47.27
CA GLY A 7 -7.05 -81.76 47.77
C GLY A 7 -7.20 -81.65 49.31
N ALA A 8 -8.25 -82.19 49.94
CA ALA A 8 -8.35 -83.52 50.58
C ALA A 8 -7.52 -83.66 51.90
N ILE A 9 -8.14 -83.62 53.10
CA ILE A 9 -8.80 -84.69 53.89
C ILE A 9 -7.83 -85.60 54.68
N GLY A 10 -8.11 -85.77 55.98
CA GLY A 10 -7.69 -86.88 56.86
C GLY A 10 -7.29 -86.33 58.23
N GLY A 11 -7.85 -86.72 59.38
CA GLY A 11 -8.58 -87.91 59.84
C GLY A 11 -8.14 -88.18 61.29
N ILE A 12 -8.72 -89.19 61.95
CA ILE A 12 -8.43 -89.74 63.30
C ILE A 12 -9.35 -89.17 64.39
N ALA A 13 -9.95 -89.93 65.31
CA ALA A 13 -10.34 -91.34 65.43
C ALA A 13 -11.16 -91.42 66.73
N ILE A 14 -12.09 -92.38 66.78
CA ILE A 14 -12.90 -92.72 67.94
C ILE A 14 -12.02 -93.38 69.02
N GLY A 15 -12.16 -92.95 70.27
CA GLY A 15 -11.49 -93.58 71.42
C GLY A 15 -12.35 -93.45 72.69
N THR A 16 -13.10 -94.51 72.98
CA THR A 16 -13.84 -94.71 74.22
C THR A 16 -12.91 -94.81 75.42
N GLY A 17 -13.28 -94.15 76.52
CA GLY A 17 -12.76 -94.46 77.86
C GLY A 17 -12.16 -93.26 78.56
N THR A 18 -12.89 -92.72 79.53
CA THR A 18 -12.47 -92.56 80.94
C THR A 18 -13.37 -91.53 81.61
N ALA A 19 -14.39 -92.01 82.30
CA ALA A 19 -15.20 -91.22 83.24
C ALA A 19 -14.39 -90.78 84.50
N LEU A 20 -13.07 -90.58 84.36
CA LEU A 20 -12.12 -90.16 85.40
C LEU A 20 -11.51 -88.77 85.10
N SER A 21 -11.52 -88.28 83.85
CA SER A 21 -10.97 -86.97 83.49
C SER A 21 -11.81 -85.79 83.98
N LYS A 22 -13.13 -85.99 84.16
CA LYS A 22 -14.05 -84.96 84.69
C LYS A 22 -13.89 -84.69 86.19
N LEU A 23 -13.19 -85.56 86.92
CA LEU A 23 -12.82 -85.33 88.33
C LEU A 23 -11.50 -84.54 88.47
N GLY A 24 -10.62 -84.58 87.46
CA GLY A 24 -9.41 -83.75 87.40
C GLY A 24 -9.68 -82.31 86.91
N ASP A 25 -10.56 -82.15 85.92
CA ASP A 25 -10.90 -80.83 85.36
C ASP A 25 -11.65 -79.91 86.33
N ILE A 26 -12.39 -80.45 87.32
CA ILE A 26 -13.07 -79.65 88.34
C ILE A 26 -12.10 -79.13 89.41
N LEU A 27 -10.99 -79.84 89.67
CA LEU A 27 -9.96 -79.40 90.62
C LEU A 27 -8.94 -78.44 89.99
N LEU A 28 -8.70 -78.53 88.68
CA LEU A 28 -7.74 -77.69 87.95
C LEU A 28 -8.35 -76.45 87.29
N SER A 29 -9.68 -76.38 87.10
CA SER A 29 -10.39 -75.22 86.56
C SER A 29 -10.04 -73.87 87.20
N PRO A 30 -9.95 -73.73 88.54
CA PRO A 30 -9.56 -72.45 89.13
C PRO A 30 -8.07 -72.12 88.91
N VAL A 31 -7.20 -73.14 88.82
CA VAL A 31 -5.77 -72.95 88.55
C VAL A 31 -5.54 -72.51 87.10
N ASN A 32 -6.27 -73.09 86.15
CA ASN A 32 -6.16 -72.75 84.74
C ASN A 32 -6.79 -71.39 84.40
N MET A 33 -7.84 -70.99 85.13
CA MET A 33 -8.43 -69.65 85.05
C MET A 33 -7.51 -68.58 85.64
N MET A 34 -6.77 -68.89 86.72
CA MET A 34 -5.73 -68.02 87.30
C MET A 34 -4.49 -67.92 86.40
N CYS A 35 -4.06 -69.02 85.77
CA CYS A 35 -2.96 -68.99 84.80
C CYS A 35 -3.33 -68.21 83.53
N ASN A 36 -4.55 -68.37 83.01
CA ASN A 36 -5.03 -67.55 81.89
C ASN A 36 -5.18 -66.07 82.26
N TRP A 37 -5.62 -65.75 83.48
CA TRP A 37 -5.70 -64.36 83.96
C TRP A 37 -4.32 -63.72 84.15
N ALA A 38 -3.32 -64.49 84.55
CA ALA A 38 -1.93 -64.04 84.68
C ALA A 38 -1.20 -63.92 83.32
N GLU A 39 -1.57 -64.74 82.33
CA GLU A 39 -1.01 -64.69 80.97
C GLU A 39 -1.66 -63.63 80.07
N GLU A 40 -2.92 -63.26 80.29
CA GLU A 40 -3.65 -62.27 79.50
C GLU A 40 -2.95 -60.88 79.43
N PRO A 41 -2.40 -60.30 80.51
CA PRO A 41 -1.64 -59.06 80.40
C PRO A 41 -0.32 -59.22 79.63
N LEU A 42 0.28 -60.41 79.64
CA LEU A 42 1.52 -60.70 78.89
C LEU A 42 1.25 -60.88 77.40
N LYS A 43 0.21 -61.66 77.03
CA LYS A 43 -0.23 -61.81 75.64
C LYS A 43 -0.71 -60.48 75.06
N ARG A 44 -1.44 -59.66 75.83
CA ARG A 44 -1.85 -58.33 75.40
C ARG A 44 -0.66 -57.42 75.12
N ASN A 45 0.39 -57.46 75.95
CA ASN A 45 1.61 -56.71 75.70
C ASN A 45 2.38 -57.20 74.45
N ASP A 46 2.39 -58.50 74.18
CA ASP A 46 3.02 -59.06 72.97
C ASP A 46 2.20 -58.72 71.70
N TYR A 47 0.87 -58.72 71.78
CA TYR A 47 0.00 -58.23 70.70
C TYR A 47 0.21 -56.74 70.44
N ILE A 48 0.28 -55.92 71.48
CA ILE A 48 0.55 -54.47 71.34
C ILE A 48 1.92 -54.24 70.69
N ARG A 49 2.97 -54.97 71.09
CA ARG A 49 4.30 -54.84 70.45
C ARG A 49 4.30 -55.31 69.00
N GLN A 50 3.55 -56.37 68.67
CA GLN A 50 3.43 -56.84 67.28
C GLN A 50 2.60 -55.87 66.42
N GLU A 51 1.57 -55.27 66.99
CA GLU A 51 0.74 -54.24 66.34
C GLU A 51 1.57 -52.97 66.12
N GLU A 52 2.32 -52.51 67.12
CA GLU A 52 3.27 -51.39 66.99
C GLU A 52 4.38 -51.68 65.98
N ALA A 53 4.92 -52.90 65.92
CA ALA A 53 5.93 -53.27 64.92
C ALA A 53 5.35 -53.24 63.50
N LYS A 54 4.13 -53.76 63.31
CA LYS A 54 3.43 -53.72 62.02
C LYS A 54 3.03 -52.31 61.62
N ASP A 55 2.56 -51.50 62.56
CA ASP A 55 2.21 -50.10 62.33
C ASP A 55 3.44 -49.27 61.97
N ASN A 56 4.60 -49.53 62.61
CA ASN A 56 5.86 -48.89 62.25
C ASN A 56 6.35 -49.31 60.86
N ASP A 57 6.20 -50.58 60.48
CA ASP A 57 6.54 -51.06 59.13
C ASP A 57 5.62 -50.46 58.05
N VAL A 58 4.31 -50.41 58.32
CA VAL A 58 3.32 -49.77 57.44
C VAL A 58 3.59 -48.28 57.34
N LYS A 59 3.89 -47.60 58.46
CA LYS A 59 4.24 -46.18 58.47
C LYS A 59 5.51 -45.89 57.66
N ARG A 60 6.52 -46.76 57.76
CA ARG A 60 7.76 -46.64 56.99
C ARG A 60 7.54 -46.85 55.49
N GLU A 61 6.68 -47.79 55.11
CA GLU A 61 6.32 -48.01 53.72
C GLU A 61 5.46 -46.87 53.16
N ILE A 62 4.54 -46.32 53.96
CA ILE A 62 3.77 -45.11 53.62
C ILE A 62 4.71 -43.92 53.45
N GLU A 63 5.66 -43.68 54.37
CA GLU A 63 6.66 -42.61 54.24
C GLU A 63 7.52 -42.78 52.99
N ARG A 64 7.88 -44.02 52.64
CA ARG A 64 8.63 -44.33 51.42
C ARG A 64 7.81 -44.07 50.16
N GLN A 65 6.53 -44.47 50.16
CA GLN A 65 5.62 -44.23 49.04
C GLN A 65 5.32 -42.74 48.88
N ILE A 66 5.04 -42.02 49.97
CA ILE A 66 4.87 -40.57 49.97
C ILE A 66 6.14 -39.88 49.48
N GLY A 67 7.34 -40.29 49.92
CA GLY A 67 8.61 -39.72 49.48
C GLY A 67 8.90 -39.94 47.99
N VAL A 68 8.52 -41.10 47.45
CA VAL A 68 8.63 -41.39 46.01
C VAL A 68 7.59 -40.59 45.22
N GLU A 69 6.36 -40.49 45.73
CA GLU A 69 5.26 -39.76 45.10
C GLU A 69 5.49 -38.24 45.10
N THR A 70 6.02 -37.67 46.18
CA THR A 70 6.41 -36.26 46.26
C THR A 70 7.58 -35.97 45.33
N GLY A 71 8.61 -36.84 45.28
CA GLY A 71 9.72 -36.68 44.34
C GLY A 71 9.29 -36.75 42.87
N LEU A 72 8.37 -37.67 42.53
CA LEU A 72 7.76 -37.75 41.19
C LEU A 72 6.87 -36.55 40.88
N SER A 73 6.14 -36.04 41.86
CA SER A 73 5.31 -34.83 41.73
C SER A 73 6.18 -33.60 41.49
N ASP A 74 7.24 -33.41 42.28
CA ASP A 74 8.19 -32.31 42.13
C ASP A 74 8.91 -32.34 40.77
N GLN A 75 9.26 -33.54 40.28
CA GLN A 75 9.85 -33.70 38.96
C GLN A 75 8.84 -33.34 37.85
N LYS A 76 7.59 -33.80 37.94
CA LYS A 76 6.53 -33.44 37.00
C LYS A 76 6.23 -31.94 37.00
N MET A 77 6.23 -31.31 38.17
CA MET A 77 6.04 -29.86 38.31
C MET A 77 7.17 -29.10 37.60
N LYS A 78 8.43 -29.50 37.82
CA LYS A 78 9.58 -28.90 37.11
C LYS A 78 9.54 -29.13 35.61
N GLU A 79 9.16 -30.33 35.18
CA GLU A 79 8.98 -30.63 33.75
C GLU A 79 7.86 -29.77 33.14
N GLN A 80 6.76 -29.57 33.86
CA GLN A 80 5.67 -28.73 33.42
C GLN A 80 6.07 -27.25 33.38
N GLU A 81 6.78 -26.74 34.38
CA GLU A 81 7.35 -25.38 34.41
C GLU A 81 8.38 -25.14 33.31
N LEU A 82 9.22 -26.12 33.00
CA LEU A 82 10.13 -26.06 31.86
C LEU A 82 9.36 -26.03 30.55
N ASN A 83 8.32 -26.85 30.41
CA ASN A 83 7.51 -26.90 29.19
C ASN A 83 6.70 -25.60 28.99
N THR A 84 6.14 -25.02 30.06
CA THR A 84 5.48 -23.71 29.97
C THR A 84 6.48 -22.60 29.63
N ASN A 85 7.66 -22.58 30.23
CA ASN A 85 8.71 -21.62 29.89
C ASN A 85 9.17 -21.75 28.43
N LEU A 86 9.39 -22.97 27.94
CA LEU A 86 9.72 -23.21 26.53
C LEU A 86 8.61 -22.75 25.59
N LYS A 87 7.35 -22.95 25.98
CA LYS A 87 6.20 -22.48 25.21
C LYS A 87 6.14 -20.96 25.18
N ILE A 88 6.32 -20.29 26.32
CA ILE A 88 6.37 -18.83 26.43
C ILE A 88 7.50 -18.27 25.55
N GLN A 89 8.71 -18.84 25.63
CA GLN A 89 9.84 -18.42 24.80
C GLN A 89 9.56 -18.56 23.30
N ARG A 90 8.92 -19.67 22.88
CA ARG A 90 8.52 -19.85 21.48
C ARG A 90 7.48 -18.82 21.05
N GLU A 91 6.47 -18.58 21.87
CA GLU A 91 5.43 -17.59 21.58
C GLU A 91 6.02 -16.17 21.50
N THR A 92 6.93 -15.80 22.41
CA THR A 92 7.61 -14.49 22.34
C THR A 92 8.48 -14.35 21.10
N GLU A 93 9.17 -15.41 20.68
CA GLU A 93 10.00 -15.37 19.47
C GLU A 93 9.13 -15.29 18.21
N ILE A 94 8.00 -15.99 18.16
CA ILE A 94 7.02 -15.88 17.07
C ILE A 94 6.48 -14.45 16.97
N VAL A 95 6.11 -13.84 18.11
CA VAL A 95 5.65 -12.43 18.12
C VAL A 95 6.73 -11.50 17.60
N ARG A 96 7.98 -11.67 18.04
CA ARG A 96 9.11 -10.87 17.54
C ARG A 96 9.29 -11.03 16.03
N ILE A 97 9.30 -12.26 15.52
CA ILE A 97 9.43 -12.55 14.08
C ILE A 97 8.27 -11.92 13.30
N ILE A 98 7.04 -11.98 13.81
CA ILE A 98 5.88 -11.34 13.16
C ILE A 98 6.08 -9.83 13.10
N THR A 99 6.55 -9.19 14.19
CA THR A 99 6.81 -7.74 14.18
C THR A 99 7.92 -7.36 13.21
N GLU A 100 8.97 -8.17 13.10
CA GLU A 100 10.08 -7.95 12.15
C GLU A 100 9.60 -8.13 10.70
N ILE A 101 8.79 -9.15 10.42
CA ILE A 101 8.17 -9.34 9.09
C ILE A 101 7.27 -8.15 8.74
N GLU A 102 6.51 -7.62 9.69
CA GLU A 102 5.64 -6.48 9.45
C GLU A 102 6.45 -5.20 9.18
N GLN A 103 7.56 -4.99 9.89
CA GLN A 103 8.49 -3.91 9.61
C GLN A 103 9.10 -4.04 8.22
N LEU A 104 9.63 -5.22 7.86
CA LEU A 104 10.19 -5.47 6.52
C LEU A 104 9.15 -5.27 5.40
N LYS A 105 7.88 -5.60 5.64
CA LYS A 105 6.79 -5.36 4.69
C LYS A 105 6.56 -3.86 4.51
N LYS A 106 6.51 -3.10 5.59
CA LYS A 106 6.34 -1.63 5.56
C LYS A 106 7.52 -0.96 4.84
N ASP A 107 8.74 -1.38 5.12
CA ASP A 107 9.95 -0.85 4.46
C ASP A 107 9.92 -1.10 2.96
N LYS A 108 9.55 -2.31 2.52
CA LYS A 108 9.43 -2.64 1.10
C LYS A 108 8.27 -1.91 0.41
N GLU A 109 7.18 -1.65 1.12
CA GLU A 109 6.09 -0.81 0.62
C GLU A 109 6.54 0.65 0.48
N PHE A 110 7.26 1.16 1.48
CA PHE A 110 7.82 2.51 1.46
C PHE A 110 8.85 2.69 0.34
N GLU A 111 9.74 1.72 0.13
CA GLU A 111 10.73 1.77 -0.94
C GLU A 111 10.06 1.82 -2.32
N ARG A 112 9.04 0.98 -2.55
CA ARG A 112 8.26 1.02 -3.80
C ARG A 112 7.54 2.35 -3.96
N MET A 113 6.94 2.87 -2.88
CA MET A 113 6.26 4.16 -2.89
C MET A 113 7.23 5.30 -3.20
N LYS A 114 8.44 5.27 -2.64
CA LYS A 114 9.50 6.23 -2.91
C LYS A 114 9.92 6.19 -4.38
N MET A 115 10.17 5.00 -4.94
CA MET A 115 10.50 4.87 -6.37
C MET A 115 9.40 5.42 -7.27
N VAL A 116 8.13 5.14 -6.95
CA VAL A 116 6.98 5.67 -7.69
C VAL A 116 6.88 7.19 -7.54
N SER A 117 7.11 7.72 -6.34
CA SER A 117 7.08 9.16 -6.07
C SER A 117 8.21 9.90 -6.79
N ASP A 118 9.42 9.36 -6.80
CA ASP A 118 10.57 9.93 -7.51
C ASP A 118 10.32 9.95 -9.02
N ALA A 119 9.78 8.86 -9.58
CA ALA A 119 9.39 8.79 -10.99
C ALA A 119 8.27 9.79 -11.33
N MET A 120 7.27 9.93 -10.46
CA MET A 120 6.20 10.93 -10.62
C MET A 120 6.75 12.36 -10.56
N MET A 121 7.69 12.65 -9.67
CA MET A 121 8.31 13.97 -9.55
C MET A 121 9.16 14.30 -10.78
N GLU A 122 9.92 13.34 -11.31
CA GLU A 122 10.69 13.52 -12.54
C GLU A 122 9.76 13.78 -13.73
N TYR A 123 8.71 12.98 -13.86
CA TYR A 123 7.68 13.18 -14.88
C TYR A 123 7.00 14.57 -14.76
N GLN A 124 6.73 15.05 -13.55
CA GLN A 124 6.19 16.39 -13.32
C GLN A 124 7.14 17.50 -13.77
N LYS A 125 8.45 17.34 -13.55
CA LYS A 125 9.46 18.30 -14.00
C LYS A 125 9.55 18.34 -15.52
N GLU A 126 9.60 17.18 -16.18
CA GLU A 126 9.64 17.10 -17.63
C GLU A 126 8.41 17.72 -18.28
N LEU A 127 7.22 17.43 -17.75
CA LEU A 127 5.98 18.00 -18.28
C LEU A 127 5.86 19.49 -18.06
N THR A 128 6.24 19.99 -16.88
CA THR A 128 6.24 21.43 -16.62
C THR A 128 7.18 22.14 -17.60
N ARG A 129 8.35 21.55 -17.86
CA ARG A 129 9.29 22.04 -18.86
C ARG A 129 8.69 22.04 -20.26
N ILE A 130 8.10 20.92 -20.70
CA ILE A 130 7.45 20.81 -22.01
C ILE A 130 6.31 21.82 -22.15
N ASN A 131 5.52 22.03 -21.11
CA ASN A 131 4.42 22.99 -21.12
C ASN A 131 4.95 24.43 -21.29
N VAL A 132 5.98 24.83 -20.55
CA VAL A 132 6.60 26.16 -20.68
C VAL A 132 7.18 26.35 -22.09
N GLU A 133 7.92 25.36 -22.59
CA GLU A 133 8.49 25.37 -23.94
C GLU A 133 7.40 25.44 -25.03
N THR A 134 6.29 24.72 -24.84
CA THR A 134 5.15 24.74 -25.75
C THR A 134 4.46 26.10 -25.75
N VAL A 135 4.27 26.74 -24.59
CA VAL A 135 3.70 28.09 -24.50
C VAL A 135 4.59 29.11 -25.21
N GLU A 136 5.90 29.04 -24.99
CA GLU A 136 6.86 29.91 -25.67
C GLU A 136 6.85 29.71 -27.19
N THR A 137 6.79 28.45 -27.64
CA THR A 137 6.73 28.10 -29.06
C THR A 137 5.42 28.56 -29.71
N ILE A 138 4.27 28.41 -29.03
CA ILE A 138 2.97 28.93 -29.51
C ILE A 138 2.99 30.46 -29.58
N GLY A 139 3.55 31.11 -28.56
CA GLY A 139 3.68 32.56 -28.50
C GLY A 139 4.54 33.14 -29.62
N SER A 140 5.72 32.57 -29.84
CA SER A 140 6.62 32.96 -30.93
C SER A 140 6.00 32.69 -32.30
N MET A 141 5.39 31.52 -32.51
CA MET A 141 4.69 31.20 -33.75
C MET A 141 3.56 32.18 -34.07
N ARG A 142 2.79 32.60 -33.05
CA ARG A 142 1.74 33.63 -33.22
C ARG A 142 2.32 34.95 -33.72
N ILE A 143 3.41 35.42 -33.12
CA ILE A 143 4.07 36.68 -33.51
C ILE A 143 4.63 36.55 -34.93
N ASP A 144 5.29 35.44 -35.25
CA ASP A 144 5.87 35.18 -36.57
C ASP A 144 4.80 35.11 -37.67
N LEU A 145 3.67 34.45 -37.40
CA LEU A 145 2.55 34.39 -38.35
C LEU A 145 1.93 35.76 -38.58
N GLN A 146 1.72 36.55 -37.51
CA GLN A 146 1.23 37.92 -37.64
C GLN A 146 2.19 38.77 -38.47
N ARG A 147 3.49 38.69 -38.19
CA ARG A 147 4.52 39.42 -38.94
C ARG A 147 4.52 39.03 -40.42
N LYS A 148 4.54 37.73 -40.73
CA LYS A 148 4.50 37.25 -42.13
C LYS A 148 3.24 37.72 -42.86
N ALA A 149 2.10 37.77 -42.17
CA ALA A 149 0.86 38.23 -42.78
C ALA A 149 0.88 39.75 -43.04
N TYR A 150 1.41 40.55 -42.11
CA TYR A 150 1.63 41.99 -42.34
C TYR A 150 2.62 42.26 -43.48
N ASP A 151 3.75 41.54 -43.51
CA ASP A 151 4.75 41.67 -44.57
C ASP A 151 4.13 41.33 -45.93
N LEU A 152 3.29 40.29 -46.01
CA LEU A 152 2.58 39.91 -47.22
C LEU A 152 1.58 40.98 -47.68
N ILE A 153 0.77 41.55 -46.77
CA ILE A 153 -0.15 42.66 -47.09
C ILE A 153 0.62 43.83 -47.67
N HIS A 154 1.75 44.18 -47.04
CA HIS A 154 2.56 45.33 -47.44
C HIS A 154 3.18 45.09 -48.82
N GLU A 155 3.82 43.93 -49.03
CA GLU A 155 4.41 43.54 -50.30
C GLU A 155 3.36 43.54 -51.42
N LYS A 156 2.19 42.95 -51.18
CA LYS A 156 1.11 42.90 -52.17
C LYS A 156 0.56 44.29 -52.43
N SER A 157 0.29 45.10 -51.41
CA SER A 157 -0.20 46.47 -51.60
C SER A 157 0.76 47.30 -52.46
N GLN A 158 2.07 47.15 -52.24
CA GLN A 158 3.09 47.81 -53.06
C GLN A 158 3.07 47.29 -54.50
N GLN A 159 3.03 45.97 -54.71
CA GLN A 159 2.93 45.37 -56.06
C GLN A 159 1.67 45.85 -56.80
N TYR A 160 0.55 46.05 -56.10
CA TYR A 160 -0.69 46.57 -56.68
C TYR A 160 -0.61 48.07 -56.99
N ALA A 161 0.05 48.87 -56.16
CA ALA A 161 0.30 50.28 -56.47
C ALA A 161 1.16 50.41 -57.74
N GLU A 162 2.25 49.64 -57.84
CA GLU A 162 3.09 49.60 -59.03
C GLU A 162 2.34 49.12 -60.27
N LEU A 163 1.43 48.14 -60.12
CA LEU A 163 0.60 47.67 -61.22
C LEU A 163 -0.37 48.74 -61.70
N GLN A 164 -0.99 49.48 -60.77
CA GLN A 164 -1.87 50.60 -61.09
C GLN A 164 -1.10 51.73 -61.80
N ASP A 165 0.09 52.09 -61.31
CA ASP A 165 0.94 53.11 -61.93
C ASP A 165 1.35 52.71 -63.37
N ARG A 166 1.73 51.44 -63.57
CA ARG A 166 2.04 50.93 -64.92
C ARG A 166 0.80 50.92 -65.81
N ALA A 167 -0.37 50.57 -65.28
CA ALA A 167 -1.62 50.58 -66.03
C ALA A 167 -2.02 52.00 -66.44
N LEU A 168 -1.82 52.98 -65.54
CA LEU A 168 -2.03 54.40 -65.82
C LEU A 168 -1.09 54.90 -66.91
N GLN A 169 0.22 54.65 -66.79
CA GLN A 169 1.19 55.02 -67.82
C GLN A 169 0.86 54.40 -69.19
N GLN A 170 0.48 53.11 -69.22
CA GLN A 170 0.07 52.45 -70.45
C GLN A 170 -1.22 53.05 -71.03
N ALA A 171 -2.17 53.44 -70.18
CA ALA A 171 -3.40 54.10 -70.62
C ALA A 171 -3.10 55.50 -71.18
N GLU A 172 -2.25 56.28 -70.52
CA GLU A 172 -1.78 57.60 -71.00
C GLU A 172 -1.10 57.48 -72.37
N ASP A 173 -0.18 56.53 -72.52
CA ASP A 173 0.50 56.26 -73.80
C ASP A 173 -0.49 55.84 -74.90
N GLN A 174 -1.48 55.01 -74.56
CA GLN A 174 -2.49 54.55 -75.51
C GLN A 174 -3.44 55.67 -75.92
N LEU A 175 -3.89 56.51 -74.97
CA LEU A 175 -4.73 57.67 -75.23
C LEU A 175 -3.97 58.71 -76.07
N ALA A 176 -2.70 58.99 -75.75
CA ALA A 176 -1.86 59.88 -76.54
C ALA A 176 -1.67 59.37 -77.98
N ARG A 177 -1.53 58.05 -78.19
CA ARG A 177 -1.47 57.47 -79.55
C ARG A 177 -2.79 57.56 -80.31
N ILE A 178 -3.91 57.39 -79.62
CA ILE A 178 -5.26 57.52 -80.20
C ILE A 178 -5.52 58.97 -80.63
N ASP A 179 -5.11 59.93 -79.80
CA ASP A 179 -5.33 61.36 -80.05
C ASP A 179 -4.46 61.88 -81.21
N ASN A 180 -3.17 61.52 -81.21
CA ASN A 180 -2.20 61.92 -82.24
C ASN A 180 -2.43 61.27 -83.62
N ASN A 181 -3.27 60.24 -83.74
CA ASN A 181 -3.58 59.62 -85.02
C ASN A 181 -4.60 60.47 -85.80
N THR A 182 -4.10 61.28 -86.73
CA THR A 182 -4.91 62.21 -87.56
C THR A 182 -5.76 61.51 -88.61
N ASP A 183 -5.43 60.27 -88.98
CA ASP A 183 -6.15 59.49 -89.99
C ASP A 183 -7.40 58.80 -89.41
N MET A 184 -7.56 58.82 -88.09
CA MET A 184 -8.62 58.13 -87.39
C MET A 184 -9.85 59.02 -87.20
N ARG A 185 -11.02 58.50 -87.60
CA ARG A 185 -12.30 59.19 -87.44
C ARG A 185 -12.62 59.40 -85.95
N GLU A 186 -13.20 60.55 -85.62
CA GLU A 186 -13.55 60.93 -84.23
C GLU A 186 -14.37 59.86 -83.48
N SER A 187 -15.30 59.22 -84.18
CA SER A 187 -16.10 58.12 -83.62
C SER A 187 -15.26 56.91 -83.21
N SER A 188 -14.19 56.60 -83.93
CA SER A 188 -13.28 55.50 -83.61
C SER A 188 -12.33 55.86 -82.48
N LYS A 189 -11.91 57.14 -82.39
CA LYS A 189 -11.15 57.68 -81.25
C LYS A 189 -11.93 57.51 -79.94
N ASN A 190 -13.21 57.92 -79.93
CA ASN A 190 -14.07 57.76 -78.77
C ASN A 190 -14.29 56.30 -78.36
N ILE A 191 -14.50 55.38 -79.31
CA ILE A 191 -14.66 53.95 -79.00
C ILE A 191 -13.39 53.37 -78.36
N LEU A 192 -12.21 53.73 -78.88
CA LEU A 192 -10.94 53.25 -78.34
C LEU A 192 -10.59 53.89 -76.99
N SER A 193 -10.88 55.19 -76.79
CA SER A 193 -10.73 55.87 -75.50
C SER A 193 -11.59 55.19 -74.42
N ASN A 194 -12.87 54.96 -74.72
CA ASN A 194 -13.78 54.27 -73.81
C ASN A 194 -13.31 52.84 -73.48
N ALA A 195 -12.68 52.14 -74.43
CA ALA A 195 -12.13 50.81 -74.19
C ALA A 195 -10.91 50.85 -73.27
N VAL A 196 -10.03 51.85 -73.39
CA VAL A 196 -8.89 52.08 -72.50
C VAL A 196 -9.36 52.46 -71.10
N GLU A 197 -10.34 53.37 -70.99
CA GLU A 197 -10.98 53.75 -69.73
C GLU A 197 -11.63 52.54 -69.03
N ALA A 198 -12.40 51.73 -69.76
CA ALA A 198 -13.01 50.53 -69.22
C ALA A 198 -11.97 49.52 -68.72
N LYS A 199 -10.83 49.38 -69.42
CA LYS A 199 -9.72 48.52 -69.01
C LYS A 199 -9.06 49.04 -67.73
N LEU A 200 -8.79 50.34 -67.64
CA LEU A 200 -8.22 50.97 -66.44
C LEU A 200 -9.16 50.80 -65.23
N ALA A 201 -10.46 51.10 -65.42
CA ALA A 201 -11.47 50.91 -64.41
C ALA A 201 -11.56 49.45 -63.92
N GLY A 202 -11.43 48.49 -64.84
CA GLY A 202 -11.36 47.07 -64.51
C GLY A 202 -10.14 46.71 -63.66
N ILE A 203 -8.96 47.24 -63.98
CA ILE A 203 -7.72 47.01 -63.21
C ILE A 203 -7.85 47.59 -61.80
N ILE A 204 -8.36 48.82 -61.68
CA ILE A 204 -8.58 49.48 -60.38
C ILE A 204 -9.59 48.69 -59.55
N THR A 205 -10.73 48.31 -60.14
CA THR A 205 -11.78 47.56 -59.43
C THR A 205 -11.27 46.20 -58.95
N ASN A 206 -10.50 45.49 -59.77
CA ASN A 206 -9.91 44.21 -59.38
C ASN A 206 -8.85 44.37 -58.28
N ALA A 207 -8.05 45.43 -58.32
CA ALA A 207 -7.08 45.72 -57.26
C ALA A 207 -7.76 46.04 -55.93
N THR A 208 -8.81 46.87 -55.95
CA THR A 208 -9.61 47.19 -54.75
C THR A 208 -10.23 45.93 -54.16
N ARG A 209 -10.88 45.10 -54.99
CA ARG A 209 -11.50 43.85 -54.54
C ARG A 209 -10.49 42.87 -53.96
N PHE A 210 -9.29 42.80 -54.53
CA PHE A 210 -8.23 41.96 -53.99
C PHE A 210 -7.75 42.43 -52.61
N ILE A 211 -7.57 43.74 -52.41
CA ILE A 211 -7.20 44.30 -51.10
C ILE A 211 -8.28 44.02 -50.05
N GLU A 212 -9.55 44.18 -50.43
CA GLU A 212 -10.69 43.82 -49.56
C GLU A 212 -10.66 42.34 -49.17
N GLN A 213 -10.52 41.43 -50.14
CA GLN A 213 -10.44 40.00 -49.88
C GLN A 213 -9.22 39.64 -49.01
N LEU A 214 -8.07 40.29 -49.24
CA LEU A 214 -6.86 40.05 -48.47
C LEU A 214 -7.02 40.51 -47.01
N ASN A 215 -7.77 41.59 -46.77
CA ASN A 215 -8.13 42.03 -45.42
C ASN A 215 -9.05 41.01 -44.72
N ASP A 216 -10.06 40.48 -45.43
CA ASP A 216 -10.94 39.44 -44.92
C ASP A 216 -10.17 38.14 -44.57
N ASP A 217 -9.26 37.72 -45.46
CA ASP A 217 -8.39 36.56 -45.23
C ASP A 217 -7.47 36.80 -44.02
N MET A 218 -7.00 38.03 -43.80
CA MET A 218 -6.23 38.41 -42.61
C MET A 218 -7.01 38.30 -41.32
N GLN A 219 -8.29 38.71 -41.33
CA GLN A 219 -9.17 38.54 -40.18
C GLN A 219 -9.39 37.05 -39.88
N LEU A 220 -9.52 36.23 -40.92
CA LEU A 220 -9.60 34.77 -40.77
C LEU A 220 -8.33 34.19 -40.17
N ILE A 221 -7.15 34.54 -40.70
CA ILE A 221 -5.85 34.11 -40.16
C ILE A 221 -5.71 34.52 -38.69
N SER A 222 -6.08 35.76 -38.35
CA SER A 222 -6.05 36.24 -36.97
C SER A 222 -6.97 35.41 -36.06
N LYS A 223 -8.17 35.08 -36.53
CA LYS A 223 -9.12 34.22 -35.82
C LYS A 223 -8.58 32.81 -35.62
N ASP A 224 -7.97 32.22 -36.64
CA ASP A 224 -7.40 30.87 -36.58
C ASP A 224 -6.18 30.83 -35.64
N ILE A 225 -5.32 31.84 -35.67
CA ILE A 225 -4.20 32.00 -34.74
C ILE A 225 -4.73 32.08 -33.29
N ASN A 226 -5.79 32.85 -33.05
CA ASN A 226 -6.41 32.93 -31.73
C ASN A 226 -7.02 31.59 -31.29
N LEU A 227 -7.61 30.84 -32.22
CA LEU A 227 -8.17 29.52 -31.95
C LEU A 227 -7.08 28.49 -31.63
N ILE A 228 -5.97 28.48 -32.38
CA ILE A 228 -4.82 27.61 -32.09
C ILE A 228 -4.22 27.96 -30.74
N THR A 229 -4.05 29.26 -30.44
CA THR A 229 -3.53 29.72 -29.16
C THR A 229 -4.46 29.32 -28.01
N SER A 230 -5.78 29.54 -28.14
CA SER A 230 -6.76 29.17 -27.12
C SER A 230 -6.88 27.66 -26.95
N SER A 231 -6.82 26.89 -28.05
CA SER A 231 -6.85 25.43 -28.01
C SER A 231 -5.59 24.87 -27.33
N GLY A 232 -4.41 25.42 -27.66
CA GLY A 232 -3.15 25.08 -27.03
C GLY A 232 -3.16 25.41 -25.53
N GLN A 233 -3.65 26.59 -25.16
CA GLN A 233 -3.82 26.98 -23.76
C GLN A 233 -4.78 26.04 -23.02
N LYS A 234 -5.95 25.73 -23.59
CA LYS A 234 -6.92 24.79 -23.00
C LYS A 234 -6.36 23.37 -22.88
N PHE A 235 -5.54 22.94 -23.83
CA PHE A 235 -4.85 21.66 -23.75
C PHE A 235 -3.91 21.64 -22.55
N ILE A 236 -3.12 22.70 -22.36
CA ILE A 236 -2.23 22.87 -21.20
C ILE A 236 -3.04 22.93 -19.89
N GLU A 237 -4.11 23.74 -19.83
CA GLU A 237 -4.99 23.86 -18.65
C GLU A 237 -5.60 22.51 -18.27
N ARG A 238 -6.23 21.82 -19.21
CA ARG A 238 -6.83 20.49 -18.95
C ARG A 238 -5.78 19.48 -18.50
N HIS A 239 -4.59 19.52 -19.10
CA HIS A 239 -3.52 18.62 -18.71
C HIS A 239 -3.05 18.94 -17.29
N LEU A 240 -2.85 20.21 -16.94
CA LEU A 240 -2.50 20.66 -15.58
C LEU A 240 -3.57 20.30 -14.55
N GLU A 241 -4.86 20.44 -14.88
CA GLU A 241 -5.98 20.04 -14.01
C GLU A 241 -5.97 18.53 -13.74
N GLN A 242 -5.76 17.72 -14.78
CA GLN A 242 -5.61 16.27 -14.63
C GLN A 242 -4.40 15.91 -13.76
N PHE A 243 -3.34 16.74 -13.77
CA PHE A 243 -2.19 16.58 -12.86
C PHE A 243 -2.50 16.90 -11.41
N GLN A 244 -3.30 17.92 -11.10
CA GLN A 244 -3.68 18.21 -9.72
C GLN A 244 -4.47 17.05 -9.09
N LEU A 245 -5.29 16.37 -9.89
CA LEU A 245 -6.03 15.17 -9.47
C LEU A 245 -5.13 13.95 -9.25
N ILE A 246 -4.07 13.78 -10.04
CA ILE A 246 -3.14 12.64 -9.93
C ILE A 246 -2.07 12.88 -8.85
N GLY A 247 -1.61 14.12 -8.70
CA GLY A 247 -0.59 14.53 -7.71
C GLY A 247 -1.11 14.64 -6.28
N PHE A 248 -2.43 14.64 -6.07
CA PHE A 248 -3.07 14.70 -4.75
C PHE A 248 -4.18 13.65 -4.61
N SER A 249 -3.86 12.37 -4.81
CA SER A 249 -4.62 11.39 -4.02
C SER A 249 -4.20 11.59 -2.56
N GLU A 250 -5.16 11.96 -1.72
CA GLU A 250 -5.06 12.27 -0.27
C GLU A 250 -4.25 11.26 0.58
N GLN A 251 -3.84 10.13 0.02
CA GLN A 251 -3.08 9.09 0.69
C GLN A 251 -1.58 9.38 0.80
N THR A 252 -0.99 10.24 -0.04
CA THR A 252 0.46 10.53 0.01
C THR A 252 0.83 11.64 0.99
N THR A 253 0.01 12.69 1.10
CA THR A 253 0.23 13.79 2.06
C THR A 253 0.01 13.39 3.51
N ALA A 254 -0.89 12.43 3.77
CA ALA A 254 -1.13 11.88 5.11
C ALA A 254 0.05 11.02 5.63
N LEU A 255 0.92 10.52 4.75
CA LEU A 255 2.10 9.74 5.15
C LEU A 255 3.34 10.62 5.34
N LEU A 256 3.55 11.62 4.47
CA LEU A 256 4.67 12.56 4.60
C LEU A 256 4.51 13.54 5.78
N GLY A 257 3.29 13.85 6.21
CA GLY A 257 3.03 14.70 7.38
C GLY A 257 3.28 14.03 8.74
N ASN A 258 3.44 12.70 8.77
CA ASN A 258 3.66 11.95 10.02
C ASN A 258 5.14 11.64 10.31
N GLU A 259 6.06 11.80 9.34
CA GLU A 259 7.50 11.64 9.58
C GLU A 259 8.12 12.82 10.34
N ASP A 260 7.53 14.02 10.26
CA ASP A 260 8.08 15.22 10.92
C ASP A 260 7.75 15.32 12.43
N LEU A 261 6.81 14.51 12.93
CA LEU A 261 6.40 14.52 14.35
C LEU A 261 7.06 13.41 15.18
N THR A 262 7.59 12.35 14.55
CA THR A 262 8.26 11.24 15.25
C THR A 262 9.74 11.53 15.52
N HIS A 263 10.43 12.28 14.64
CA HIS A 263 11.81 12.68 14.90
C HIS A 263 11.95 13.80 15.94
N LYS A 264 10.91 14.63 16.12
CA LYS A 264 10.93 15.71 17.13
C LYS A 264 10.69 15.19 18.54
N SER A 265 9.90 14.12 18.70
CA SER A 265 9.62 13.50 20.01
C SER A 265 10.79 12.67 20.55
N GLU A 266 11.60 12.04 19.70
CA GLU A 266 12.82 11.34 20.15
C GLU A 266 13.95 12.29 20.57
N SER A 267 14.03 13.49 19.96
CA SER A 267 15.03 14.50 20.34
C SER A 267 14.78 15.13 21.72
N LEU A 268 13.53 15.12 22.20
CA LEU A 268 13.16 15.66 23.51
C LEU A 268 13.32 14.64 24.64
N LEU A 269 13.13 13.35 24.37
CA LEU A 269 13.29 12.29 25.38
C LEU A 269 14.76 12.00 25.74
N PHE A 270 15.72 12.31 24.86
CA PHE A 270 17.15 12.20 25.18
C PHE A 270 17.74 13.42 25.90
N SER A 271 16.99 14.53 26.01
CA SER A 271 17.40 15.74 26.73
C SER A 271 17.08 15.71 28.22
N GLU A 272 16.11 14.89 28.66
CA GLU A 272 15.68 14.84 30.08
C GLU A 272 16.34 13.75 30.92
N ALA A 273 17.18 12.88 30.33
CA ALA A 273 17.87 11.80 31.06
C ALA A 273 19.25 12.21 31.62
N LYS A 274 19.58 13.51 31.68
CA LYS A 274 20.92 14.01 32.07
C LYS A 274 20.95 15.05 33.20
N TYR A 275 19.90 15.15 34.01
CA TYR A 275 19.95 15.89 35.28
C TYR A 275 19.49 15.02 36.44
#